data_AF-A0A8S9YHY3-F1
#
_entry.id   AF-A0A8S9YHY3-F1
#
_cell.length_a   1.000
_cell.length_b   1.000
_cell.length_c   1.000
_cell.angle_alpha   90.00
_cell.angle_beta   90.00
_cell.angle_gamma   90.00
#
_symmetry.space_group_name_H-M   'P 1'
#
loop_
_entity.id
_entity.type
_entity.pdbx_description
1 polymer ?
#
loop_
_entity_poly.entity_id
_entity_poly.type
_entity_poly.pdbx_seq_one_letter_code
_entity_poly.pdbx_strand_id
1 'polypeptide(L)'
;MGRVRRICRENMNGTLHLTELYYRQKGLRPSTRPQLIPNTLDEALASLVASLRQYYTDMETHRNVAVTIFAKQLFKLEEIATHLPKLLFCQLIDELKMETFQGLRSCGEKYSQDFKNAMELRLKYIRRLRPGLGSPVNRTQLSQLEQSEQQRQTQLMRLASGLRYERRAVVSKSGRKFSQQIIGLADTLFLRFDRLICEDDIEWTEKEEAIYSLTDMVALRNIGLFPREQHQQKNQNQPVVQTDLTNENESPSISKTRGKSTWYGPKLNDLTSIERKVPESEPKKLVVAKTTGPDRSLRRMKKPKREKFLFRSMERTDDDLMAGMKERLPEAGYCLVTAKTSTAHLAALQSRDHAVKEFRQFVDNLLGLIDKDFADLRQNNETLQNEWTESVKALKDLYK
;
A
#
# COMPACT_ATOMS: atom_id res chain seq x y z
N MET A 1 9.22 28.52 23.28
CA MET A 1 9.84 29.27 24.39
C MET A 1 9.66 30.79 24.31
N GLY A 2 9.69 31.44 23.13
CA GLY A 2 9.58 32.91 23.03
C GLY A 2 8.34 33.54 23.69
N ARG A 3 7.16 32.93 23.58
CA ARG A 3 5.92 33.43 24.23
C ARG A 3 5.96 33.34 25.76
N VAL A 4 6.46 32.23 26.31
CA VAL A 4 6.60 32.05 27.76
C VAL A 4 7.65 33.02 28.31
N ARG A 5 8.81 33.15 27.64
CA ARG A 5 9.83 34.16 27.99
C ARG A 5 9.26 35.58 27.99
N ARG A 6 8.40 35.90 27.02
CA ARG A 6 7.72 37.20 26.94
C ARG A 6 6.76 37.43 28.10
N ILE A 7 5.86 36.49 28.39
CA ILE A 7 4.90 36.59 29.49
C ILE A 7 5.63 36.69 30.84
N CYS A 8 6.67 35.90 31.06
CA CYS A 8 7.48 35.99 32.28
C CYS A 8 8.20 37.35 32.39
N ARG A 9 8.73 37.91 31.29
CA ARG A 9 9.35 39.25 31.28
C ARG A 9 8.34 40.37 31.55
N GLU A 10 7.16 40.31 30.94
CA GLU A 10 6.09 41.31 31.12
C GLU A 10 5.56 41.27 32.57
N ASN A 11 5.31 40.08 33.11
CA ASN A 11 4.91 39.91 34.51
C ASN A 11 6.02 40.31 35.51
N MET A 12 7.28 40.04 35.18
CA MET A 12 8.43 40.47 35.98
C MET A 12 8.45 41.99 36.11
N ASN A 13 8.39 42.70 34.98
CA ASN A 13 8.43 44.17 34.99
C ASN A 13 7.26 44.77 35.79
N GLY A 14 6.06 44.21 35.65
CA GLY A 14 4.90 44.62 36.44
C GLY A 14 5.08 44.37 37.94
N THR A 15 5.59 43.19 38.32
CA THR A 15 5.76 42.82 39.73
C THR A 15 6.90 43.59 40.40
N LEU A 16 8.01 43.81 39.70
CA LEU A 16 9.12 44.64 40.15
C LEU A 16 8.65 46.07 40.45
N HIS A 17 7.86 46.66 39.54
CA HIS A 17 7.31 48.00 39.72
C HIS A 17 6.38 48.09 40.94
N LEU A 18 5.50 47.11 41.14
CA LEU A 18 4.61 47.05 42.30
C LEU A 18 5.39 46.88 43.61
N THR A 19 6.46 46.11 43.58
CA THR A 19 7.34 45.88 44.75
C THR A 19 8.09 47.16 45.10
N GLU A 20 8.66 47.85 44.12
CA GLU A 20 9.32 49.16 44.31
C GLU A 20 8.34 50.19 44.90
N LEU A 21 7.11 50.28 44.37
CA LEU A 21 6.08 51.17 44.89
C LEU A 21 5.70 50.84 46.34
N TYR A 22 5.55 49.56 46.67
CA TYR A 22 5.22 49.11 48.02
C TYR A 22 6.30 49.50 49.04
N TYR A 23 7.58 49.20 48.76
CA TYR A 23 8.68 49.52 49.68
C TYR A 23 8.95 51.03 49.78
N ARG A 24 8.69 51.81 48.70
CA ARG A 24 8.71 53.27 48.76
C ARG A 24 7.60 53.83 49.68
N GLN A 25 6.39 53.28 49.60
CA GLN A 25 5.25 53.72 50.43
C GLN A 25 5.36 53.24 51.90
N LYS A 26 5.95 52.06 52.13
CA LYS A 26 6.19 51.49 53.46
C LYS A 26 7.15 52.33 54.31
N GLY A 27 8.18 52.93 53.69
CA GLY A 27 9.22 53.68 54.40
C GLY A 27 9.96 52.80 55.43
N LEU A 28 10.30 53.37 56.59
CA LEU A 28 11.04 52.69 57.68
C LEU A 28 10.18 51.76 58.55
N ARG A 29 8.90 51.55 58.21
CA ARG A 29 8.00 50.74 59.03
C ARG A 29 8.34 49.25 58.90
N PRO A 30 8.33 48.43 59.97
CA PRO A 30 8.51 46.99 59.84
C PRO A 30 7.39 46.37 58.98
N SER A 31 7.69 45.33 58.20
CA SER A 31 6.67 44.66 57.37
C SER A 31 5.58 44.07 58.26
N THR A 32 4.32 44.20 57.84
CA THR A 32 3.16 43.69 58.57
C THR A 32 3.14 42.15 58.70
N ARG A 33 3.90 41.45 57.85
CA ARG A 33 4.10 39.98 57.87
C ARG A 33 5.53 39.61 57.42
N PRO A 34 6.53 39.66 58.32
CA PRO A 34 7.95 39.43 57.96
C PRO A 34 8.24 38.00 57.47
N GLN A 35 7.33 37.06 57.74
CA GLN A 35 7.38 35.67 57.27
C GLN A 35 7.13 35.54 55.75
N LEU A 36 6.44 36.52 55.14
CA LEU A 36 5.95 36.48 53.75
C LEU A 36 6.46 37.65 52.92
N ILE A 37 6.76 38.77 53.56
CA ILE A 37 7.20 40.01 52.93
C ILE A 37 8.57 40.34 53.51
N PRO A 38 9.65 40.31 52.71
CA PRO A 38 10.99 40.62 53.20
C PRO A 38 11.08 42.02 53.78
N ASN A 39 12.04 42.24 54.68
CA ASN A 39 12.14 43.52 55.37
C ASN A 39 12.73 44.61 54.45
N THR A 40 13.65 44.21 53.58
CA THR A 40 14.32 45.07 52.61
C THR A 40 13.77 44.87 51.20
N LEU A 41 13.88 45.92 50.37
CA LEU A 41 13.55 45.85 48.95
C LEU A 41 14.44 44.82 48.24
N ASP A 42 15.73 44.80 48.57
CA ASP A 42 16.72 43.93 47.92
C ASP A 42 16.43 42.44 48.16
N GLU A 43 16.02 42.06 49.38
CA GLU A 43 15.60 40.68 49.68
C GLU A 43 14.33 40.28 48.91
N ALA A 44 13.38 41.20 48.77
CA ALA A 44 12.14 40.96 48.00
C ALA A 44 12.41 40.82 46.50
N LEU A 45 13.28 41.66 45.95
CA LEU A 45 13.71 41.57 44.56
C LEU A 45 14.50 40.28 44.30
N ALA A 46 15.42 39.91 45.21
CA ALA A 46 16.18 38.67 45.11
C ALA A 46 15.28 37.42 45.16
N SER A 47 14.29 37.42 46.07
CA SER A 47 13.31 36.33 46.19
C SER A 47 12.44 36.20 44.93
N LEU A 48 11.95 37.32 44.39
CA LEU A 48 11.13 37.33 43.17
C LEU A 48 11.93 36.82 41.95
N VAL A 49 13.17 37.28 41.79
CA VAL A 49 14.06 36.81 40.72
C VAL A 49 14.37 35.32 40.87
N ALA A 50 14.59 34.83 42.09
CA ALA A 50 14.81 33.41 42.36
C ALA A 50 13.59 32.56 41.99
N SER A 51 12.38 32.97 42.40
CA SER A 51 11.14 32.27 42.03
C SER A 51 10.93 32.24 40.51
N LEU A 52 11.21 33.33 39.79
CA LEU A 52 11.05 33.36 38.33
C LEU A 52 12.10 32.52 37.60
N ARG A 53 13.32 32.43 38.13
CA ARG A 53 14.32 31.47 37.64
C ARG A 53 13.84 30.04 37.83
N GLN A 54 13.26 29.72 38.99
CA GLN A 54 12.68 28.41 39.25
C GLN A 54 11.52 28.08 38.30
N TYR A 55 10.58 29.00 38.08
CA TYR A 55 9.52 28.81 37.09
C TYR A 55 10.07 28.59 35.68
N TYR A 56 11.13 29.30 35.30
CA TYR A 56 11.77 29.11 34.01
C TYR A 56 12.41 27.73 33.88
N THR A 57 13.15 27.27 34.90
CA THR A 57 13.74 25.92 34.92
C THR A 57 12.67 24.83 34.92
N ASP A 58 11.58 25.03 35.65
CA ASP A 58 10.47 24.08 35.73
C ASP A 58 9.72 23.98 34.39
N MET A 59 9.52 25.10 33.70
CA MET A 59 8.90 25.10 32.36
C MET A 59 9.79 24.47 31.30
N GLU A 60 11.10 24.70 31.38
CA GLU A 60 12.07 24.13 30.45
C GLU A 60 12.22 22.62 30.65
N THR A 61 12.27 22.16 31.91
CA THR A 61 12.25 20.73 32.23
C THR A 61 10.94 20.07 31.79
N HIS A 62 9.79 20.68 32.06
CA HIS A 62 8.49 20.19 31.59
C HIS A 62 8.44 20.08 30.06
N ARG A 63 8.95 21.09 29.33
CA ARG A 63 9.05 21.05 27.87
C ARG A 63 9.90 19.86 27.41
N ASN A 64 11.08 19.67 27.99
CA ASN A 64 11.99 18.60 27.60
C ASN A 64 11.38 17.21 27.87
N VAL A 65 10.67 17.05 28.99
CA VAL A 65 9.89 15.84 29.29
C VAL A 65 8.79 15.64 28.25
N ALA A 66 8.01 16.68 27.93
CA ALA A 66 6.92 16.59 26.95
C ALA A 66 7.42 16.24 25.55
N VAL A 67 8.53 16.84 25.09
CA VAL A 67 9.18 16.52 23.81
C VAL A 67 9.66 15.07 23.81
N THR A 68 10.25 14.59 24.91
CA THR A 68 10.68 13.19 25.04
C THR A 68 9.51 12.22 24.96
N ILE A 69 8.38 12.54 25.60
CA ILE A 69 7.16 11.71 25.53
C ILE A 69 6.61 11.70 24.10
N PHE A 70 6.55 12.86 23.45
CA PHE A 70 6.07 12.98 22.08
C PHE A 70 6.95 12.18 21.10
N ALA A 71 8.29 12.26 21.24
CA ALA A 71 9.24 11.47 20.46
C ALA A 71 8.98 9.96 20.59
N LYS A 72 8.77 9.46 21.82
CA LYS A 72 8.41 8.05 22.07
C LYS A 72 7.09 7.65 21.42
N GLN A 73 6.09 8.55 21.41
CA GLN A 73 4.81 8.30 20.76
C GLN A 73 4.96 8.23 19.23
N LEU A 74 5.78 9.11 18.63
CA LEU A 74 6.08 9.07 17.20
C LEU A 74 6.82 7.80 16.81
N PHE A 75 7.76 7.33 17.63
CA PHE A 75 8.43 6.04 17.42
C PHE A 75 7.42 4.89 17.38
N LYS A 76 6.51 4.83 18.36
CA LYS A 76 5.46 3.80 18.41
C LYS A 76 4.50 3.89 17.22
N LEU A 77 4.19 5.10 16.76
CA LEU A 77 3.37 5.30 15.56
C LEU A 77 4.09 4.76 14.31
N GLU A 78 5.38 5.04 14.15
CA GLU A 78 6.20 4.53 13.05
C GLU A 78 6.25 2.99 13.09
N GLU A 79 6.44 2.40 14.27
CA GLU A 79 6.43 0.95 14.49
C GLU A 79 5.10 0.32 14.05
N ILE A 80 3.96 0.86 14.51
CA ILE A 80 2.64 0.35 14.11
C ILE A 80 2.41 0.51 12.61
N ALA A 81 2.87 1.63 12.03
CA ALA A 81 2.77 1.86 10.58
C ALA A 81 3.54 0.83 9.75
N THR A 82 4.54 0.13 10.30
CA THR A 82 5.23 -0.96 9.61
C THR A 82 4.36 -2.19 9.37
N HIS A 83 3.32 -2.41 10.19
CA HIS A 83 2.44 -3.57 10.05
C HIS A 83 1.34 -3.37 9.00
N LEU A 84 0.96 -2.12 8.76
CA LEU A 84 -0.14 -1.76 7.87
C LEU A 84 0.05 -2.25 6.42
N PRO A 85 1.24 -2.10 5.78
CA PRO A 85 1.44 -2.56 4.42
C PRO A 85 1.20 -4.06 4.25
N LYS A 86 1.69 -4.87 5.18
CA LYS A 86 1.50 -6.33 5.12
C LYS A 86 0.02 -6.69 5.07
N LEU A 87 -0.79 -6.10 5.95
CA LEU A 87 -2.23 -6.36 6.00
C LEU A 87 -2.93 -5.95 4.70
N LEU A 88 -2.64 -4.75 4.20
CA LEU A 88 -3.28 -4.22 2.99
C LEU A 88 -2.91 -5.02 1.73
N PHE A 89 -1.64 -5.42 1.59
CA PHE A 89 -1.22 -6.24 0.46
C PHE A 89 -1.78 -7.67 0.55
N CYS A 90 -1.83 -8.28 1.75
CA CYS A 90 -2.49 -9.58 1.93
C CYS A 90 -3.97 -9.51 1.55
N GLN A 91 -4.69 -8.49 2.05
CA GLN A 91 -6.10 -8.30 1.72
C GLN A 91 -6.31 -8.13 0.20
N LEU A 92 -5.48 -7.32 -0.46
CA LEU A 92 -5.54 -7.13 -1.92
C LEU A 92 -5.39 -8.45 -2.67
N ILE A 93 -4.42 -9.29 -2.27
CA ILE A 93 -4.19 -10.58 -2.89
C ILE A 93 -5.41 -11.49 -2.69
N ASP A 94 -5.94 -11.56 -1.48
CA ASP A 94 -7.06 -12.45 -1.15
C ASP A 94 -8.33 -12.05 -1.90
N GLU A 95 -8.63 -10.75 -1.99
CA GLU A 95 -9.73 -10.23 -2.81
C GLU A 95 -9.58 -10.64 -4.28
N LEU A 96 -8.38 -10.47 -4.85
CA LEU A 96 -8.12 -10.85 -6.25
C LEU A 96 -8.15 -12.36 -6.49
N LYS A 97 -7.67 -13.17 -5.54
CA LYS A 97 -7.81 -14.63 -5.61
C LYS A 97 -9.28 -15.03 -5.64
N MET A 98 -10.08 -14.46 -4.75
CA MET A 98 -11.52 -14.74 -4.68
C MET A 98 -12.25 -14.33 -5.96
N GLU A 99 -11.99 -13.14 -6.50
CA GLU A 99 -12.53 -12.72 -7.80
C GLU A 99 -12.12 -13.69 -8.93
N THR A 100 -10.85 -14.12 -8.94
CA THR A 100 -10.33 -15.04 -9.95
C THR A 100 -11.04 -16.40 -9.87
N PHE A 101 -11.18 -16.95 -8.67
CA PHE A 101 -11.90 -18.21 -8.47
C PHE A 101 -13.36 -18.11 -8.86
N GLN A 102 -14.04 -16.99 -8.56
CA GLN A 102 -15.41 -16.77 -8.99
C GLN A 102 -15.51 -16.72 -10.51
N GLY A 103 -14.60 -16.00 -11.18
CA GLY A 103 -14.54 -15.96 -12.64
C GLY A 103 -14.32 -17.34 -13.28
N LEU A 104 -13.39 -18.13 -12.74
CA LEU A 104 -13.13 -19.49 -13.20
C LEU A 104 -14.33 -20.42 -13.00
N ARG A 105 -15.04 -20.29 -11.87
CA ARG A 105 -16.25 -21.06 -11.59
C ARG A 105 -17.34 -20.74 -12.61
N SER A 106 -17.59 -19.46 -12.87
CA SER A 106 -18.58 -19.04 -13.87
C SER A 106 -18.24 -19.54 -15.28
N CYS A 107 -16.96 -19.59 -15.66
CA CYS A 107 -16.55 -20.25 -16.90
C CYS A 107 -16.88 -21.75 -16.90
N GLY A 108 -16.61 -22.47 -15.80
CA GLY A 108 -16.98 -23.88 -15.69
C GLY A 108 -18.48 -24.13 -15.81
N GLU A 109 -19.30 -23.29 -15.17
CA GLU A 109 -20.76 -23.38 -15.19
C GLU A 109 -21.32 -23.19 -16.61
N LYS A 110 -20.82 -22.20 -17.36
CA LYS A 110 -21.24 -21.95 -18.75
C LYS A 110 -21.11 -23.18 -19.66
N TYR A 111 -20.00 -23.91 -19.53
CA TYR A 111 -19.73 -25.07 -20.40
C TYR A 111 -20.29 -26.39 -19.83
N SER A 112 -20.75 -26.40 -18.57
CA SER A 112 -21.18 -27.63 -17.89
C SER A 112 -22.27 -28.38 -18.64
N GLN A 113 -23.29 -27.67 -19.15
CA GLN A 113 -24.38 -28.31 -19.87
C GLN A 113 -23.93 -28.88 -21.21
N ASP A 114 -23.07 -28.16 -21.94
CA ASP A 114 -22.56 -28.62 -23.24
C ASP A 114 -21.68 -29.86 -23.10
N PHE A 115 -20.86 -29.93 -22.05
CA PHE A 115 -20.09 -31.13 -21.73
C PHE A 115 -21.00 -32.32 -21.36
N LYS A 116 -22.07 -32.09 -20.58
CA LYS A 116 -23.06 -33.13 -20.27
C LYS A 116 -23.72 -33.66 -21.55
N ASN A 117 -24.19 -32.76 -22.41
CA ASN A 117 -24.81 -33.10 -23.69
C ASN A 117 -23.85 -33.92 -24.58
N ALA A 118 -22.57 -33.53 -24.64
CA ALA A 118 -21.55 -34.26 -25.38
C ALA A 118 -21.31 -35.67 -24.82
N MET A 119 -21.38 -35.85 -23.50
CA MET A 119 -21.25 -37.16 -22.84
C MET A 119 -22.47 -38.05 -23.07
N GLU A 120 -23.68 -37.48 -23.04
CA GLU A 120 -24.92 -38.21 -23.35
C GLU A 120 -24.94 -38.71 -24.80
N LEU A 121 -24.52 -37.86 -25.75
CA LEU A 121 -24.38 -38.25 -27.16
C LEU A 121 -23.37 -39.38 -27.33
N ARG A 122 -22.24 -39.34 -26.62
CA ARG A 122 -21.27 -40.45 -26.62
C ARG A 122 -21.91 -41.76 -26.19
N LEU A 123 -22.62 -41.78 -25.05
CA LEU A 123 -23.31 -42.99 -24.58
C LEU A 123 -24.33 -43.49 -25.59
N LYS A 124 -25.05 -42.58 -26.26
CA LYS A 124 -26.01 -42.92 -27.32
C LYS A 124 -25.31 -43.58 -28.51
N TYR A 125 -24.18 -43.05 -28.97
CA TYR A 125 -23.44 -43.62 -30.10
C TYR A 125 -22.80 -44.97 -29.78
N ILE A 126 -22.24 -45.12 -28.59
CA ILE A 126 -21.72 -46.42 -28.10
C ILE A 126 -22.84 -47.48 -28.08
N ARG A 127 -24.02 -47.16 -27.55
CA ARG A 127 -25.17 -48.10 -27.52
C ARG A 127 -25.71 -48.46 -28.91
N ARG A 128 -25.52 -47.59 -29.90
CA ARG A 128 -25.91 -47.84 -31.28
C ARG A 128 -24.90 -48.69 -32.02
N LEU A 129 -23.63 -48.68 -31.63
CA LEU A 129 -22.60 -49.55 -32.20
C LEU A 129 -22.91 -51.02 -31.81
N ARG A 130 -23.32 -51.84 -32.79
CA ARG A 130 -23.73 -53.24 -32.59
C ARG A 130 -23.13 -54.12 -33.70
N PRO A 131 -22.90 -55.42 -33.46
CA PRO A 131 -22.35 -56.35 -34.46
C PRO A 131 -23.03 -56.29 -35.83
N GLY A 132 -24.38 -56.25 -35.86
CA GLY A 132 -25.14 -56.22 -37.12
C GLY A 132 -24.96 -54.98 -37.99
N LEU A 133 -24.32 -53.91 -37.51
CA LEU A 133 -23.96 -52.73 -38.33
C LEU A 133 -22.76 -52.97 -39.25
N GLY A 134 -21.99 -54.05 -39.03
CA GLY A 134 -20.89 -54.44 -39.92
C GLY A 134 -21.36 -55.03 -41.25
N SER A 135 -22.61 -55.52 -41.34
CA SER A 135 -23.16 -56.12 -42.56
C SER A 135 -23.16 -55.13 -43.74
N PRO A 136 -22.86 -55.59 -44.97
CA PRO A 136 -22.85 -54.74 -46.16
C PRO A 136 -24.17 -54.01 -46.42
N VAL A 137 -25.31 -54.57 -45.96
CA VAL A 137 -26.64 -53.94 -46.06
C VAL A 137 -26.73 -52.66 -45.20
N ASN A 138 -26.02 -52.61 -44.07
CA ASN A 138 -26.08 -51.52 -43.10
C ASN A 138 -24.91 -50.52 -43.22
N ARG A 139 -24.12 -50.60 -44.30
CA ARG A 139 -22.92 -49.78 -44.51
C ARG A 139 -23.18 -48.27 -44.46
N THR A 140 -24.34 -47.83 -44.95
CA THR A 140 -24.77 -46.43 -44.90
C THR A 140 -25.03 -45.97 -43.47
N GLN A 141 -25.67 -46.80 -42.64
CA GLN A 141 -25.94 -46.51 -41.24
C GLN A 141 -24.66 -46.45 -40.41
N LEU A 142 -23.69 -47.35 -40.67
CA LEU A 142 -22.39 -47.32 -40.02
C LEU A 142 -21.60 -46.06 -40.37
N SER A 143 -21.59 -45.66 -41.65
CA SER A 143 -20.93 -44.43 -42.10
C SER A 143 -21.55 -43.16 -41.49
N GLN A 144 -22.88 -43.11 -41.36
CA GLN A 144 -23.57 -42.01 -40.66
C GLN A 144 -23.21 -41.95 -39.17
N LEU A 145 -23.09 -43.10 -38.51
CA LEU A 145 -22.70 -43.16 -37.09
C LEU A 145 -21.24 -42.72 -36.90
N GLU A 146 -20.35 -43.16 -37.78
CA GLU A 146 -18.93 -42.76 -37.82
C GLU A 146 -18.79 -41.24 -38.00
N GLN A 147 -19.53 -40.65 -38.95
CA GLN A 147 -19.54 -39.20 -39.16
C GLN A 147 -20.10 -38.44 -37.96
N SER A 148 -21.17 -38.95 -37.33
CA SER A 148 -21.79 -38.31 -36.16
C SER A 148 -20.86 -38.32 -34.94
N GLU A 149 -20.13 -39.41 -34.70
CA GLU A 149 -19.15 -39.49 -33.62
C GLU A 149 -17.95 -38.58 -33.89
N GLN A 150 -17.47 -38.50 -35.13
CA GLN A 150 -16.39 -37.57 -35.51
C GLN A 150 -16.80 -36.11 -35.30
N GLN A 151 -18.06 -35.75 -35.62
CA GLN A 151 -18.60 -34.42 -35.32
C GLN A 151 -18.65 -34.14 -33.82
N ARG A 152 -19.10 -35.11 -33.01
CA ARG A 152 -19.13 -34.99 -31.54
C ARG A 152 -17.74 -34.80 -30.94
N GLN A 153 -16.74 -35.55 -31.41
CA GLN A 153 -15.35 -35.42 -30.98
C GLN A 153 -14.78 -34.05 -31.32
N THR A 154 -15.02 -33.58 -32.55
CA THR A 154 -14.60 -32.25 -33.00
C THR A 154 -15.25 -31.16 -32.14
N GLN A 155 -16.54 -31.31 -31.83
CA GLN A 155 -17.27 -30.38 -30.97
C GLN A 155 -16.75 -30.40 -29.53
N LEU A 156 -16.43 -31.58 -28.97
CA LEU A 156 -15.84 -31.69 -27.63
C LEU A 156 -14.50 -30.95 -27.54
N MET A 157 -13.62 -31.12 -28.55
CA MET A 157 -12.34 -30.41 -28.60
C MET A 157 -12.52 -28.90 -28.77
N ARG A 158 -13.54 -28.46 -29.52
CA ARG A 158 -13.91 -27.05 -29.61
C ARG A 158 -14.38 -26.48 -28.27
N LEU A 159 -15.20 -27.21 -27.52
CA LEU A 159 -15.63 -26.80 -26.18
C LEU A 159 -14.46 -26.74 -25.20
N ALA A 160 -13.58 -27.74 -25.22
CA ALA A 160 -12.40 -27.78 -24.36
C ALA A 160 -11.42 -26.64 -24.64
N SER A 161 -11.17 -26.33 -25.91
CA SER A 161 -10.33 -25.19 -26.31
C SER A 161 -10.97 -23.85 -25.94
N GLY A 162 -12.29 -23.71 -26.12
CA GLY A 162 -13.05 -22.52 -25.68
C GLY A 162 -12.97 -22.31 -24.16
N LEU A 163 -13.20 -23.36 -23.37
CA LEU A 163 -13.08 -23.30 -21.91
C LEU A 163 -11.66 -22.93 -21.46
N ARG A 164 -10.63 -23.54 -22.07
CA ARG A 164 -9.23 -23.21 -21.78
C ARG A 164 -8.94 -21.74 -22.08
N TYR A 165 -9.39 -21.25 -23.23
CA TYR A 165 -9.20 -19.86 -23.64
C TYR A 165 -9.87 -18.90 -22.64
N GLU A 166 -11.14 -19.11 -22.30
CA GLU A 166 -11.85 -18.26 -21.33
C GLU A 166 -11.21 -18.29 -19.95
N ARG A 167 -10.82 -19.47 -19.44
CA ARG A 167 -10.14 -19.59 -18.15
C ARG A 167 -8.80 -18.84 -18.14
N ARG A 168 -7.99 -18.95 -19.20
CA ARG A 168 -6.74 -18.17 -19.32
C ARG A 168 -7.00 -16.67 -19.43
N ALA A 169 -8.08 -16.25 -20.10
CA ALA A 169 -8.47 -14.85 -20.18
C ALA A 169 -8.86 -14.28 -18.81
N VAL A 170 -9.57 -15.04 -17.97
CA VAL A 170 -9.86 -14.66 -16.57
C VAL A 170 -8.57 -14.44 -15.79
N VAL A 171 -7.64 -15.39 -15.83
CA VAL A 171 -6.34 -15.28 -15.15
C VAL A 171 -5.53 -14.07 -15.65
N SER A 172 -5.53 -13.83 -16.97
CA SER A 172 -4.85 -12.69 -17.58
C SER A 172 -5.45 -11.36 -17.13
N LYS A 173 -6.78 -11.27 -17.04
CA LYS A 173 -7.49 -10.10 -16.52
C LYS A 173 -7.13 -9.84 -15.06
N SER A 174 -7.08 -10.89 -14.22
CA SER A 174 -6.64 -10.78 -12.83
C SER A 174 -5.19 -10.30 -12.73
N GLY A 175 -4.29 -10.79 -13.59
CA GLY A 175 -2.90 -10.32 -13.67
C GLY A 175 -2.77 -8.82 -13.98
N ARG A 176 -3.59 -8.32 -14.91
CA ARG A 176 -3.65 -6.88 -15.23
C ARG A 176 -4.21 -6.05 -14.06
N LYS A 177 -5.33 -6.48 -13.47
CA LYS A 177 -5.91 -5.80 -12.31
C LYS A 177 -4.93 -5.73 -11.15
N PHE A 178 -4.29 -6.85 -10.82
CA PHE A 178 -3.26 -6.93 -9.79
C PHE A 178 -2.15 -5.92 -10.04
N SER A 179 -1.62 -5.89 -11.26
CA SER A 179 -0.54 -4.98 -11.66
C SER A 179 -0.92 -3.51 -11.43
N GLN A 180 -2.16 -3.12 -11.75
CA GLN A 180 -2.64 -1.75 -11.54
C GLN A 180 -2.84 -1.44 -10.05
N GLN A 181 -3.51 -2.35 -9.33
CA GLN A 181 -3.85 -2.13 -7.91
C GLN A 181 -2.62 -2.16 -7.01
N ILE A 182 -1.63 -3.03 -7.28
CA ILE A 182 -0.42 -3.09 -6.47
C ILE A 182 0.45 -1.84 -6.62
N ILE A 183 0.51 -1.26 -7.82
CA ILE A 183 1.17 0.02 -8.05
C ILE A 183 0.43 1.12 -7.30
N GLY A 184 -0.90 1.22 -7.48
CA GLY A 184 -1.71 2.24 -6.81
C GLY A 184 -1.64 2.17 -5.29
N LEU A 185 -1.67 0.97 -4.71
CA LEU A 185 -1.54 0.76 -3.27
C LEU A 185 -0.14 1.11 -2.77
N ALA A 186 0.91 0.67 -3.47
CA ALA A 186 2.28 1.00 -3.11
C ALA A 186 2.51 2.52 -3.14
N ASP A 187 2.08 3.20 -4.20
CA ASP A 187 2.20 4.65 -4.34
C ASP A 187 1.49 5.39 -3.21
N THR A 188 0.27 4.96 -2.91
CA THR A 188 -0.53 5.56 -1.83
C THR A 188 0.17 5.38 -0.50
N LEU A 189 0.70 4.20 -0.20
CA LEU A 189 1.42 3.94 1.04
C LEU A 189 2.69 4.76 1.15
N PHE A 190 3.53 4.79 0.11
CA PHE A 190 4.75 5.59 0.11
C PHE A 190 4.46 7.08 0.30
N LEU A 191 3.47 7.64 -0.41
CA LEU A 191 3.09 9.05 -0.24
C LEU A 191 2.47 9.36 1.12
N ARG A 192 1.73 8.41 1.72
CA ARG A 192 1.18 8.58 3.08
C ARG A 192 2.29 8.54 4.13
N PHE A 193 3.25 7.65 3.96
CA PHE A 193 4.40 7.54 4.87
C PHE A 193 5.37 8.72 4.73
N ASP A 194 5.48 9.33 3.55
CA ASP A 194 6.26 10.55 3.36
C ASP A 194 5.70 11.74 4.18
N ARG A 195 4.39 11.70 4.49
CA ARG A 195 3.72 12.71 5.33
C ARG A 195 3.74 12.41 6.83
N LEU A 196 4.14 11.20 7.25
CA LEU A 196 4.20 10.86 8.67
C LEU A 196 5.34 11.59 9.33
N ILE A 197 5.12 12.28 10.44
CA ILE A 197 6.19 12.92 11.22
C ILE A 197 6.99 11.83 11.94
N CYS A 198 8.30 11.85 11.82
CA CYS A 198 9.23 10.91 12.45
C CYS A 198 9.99 11.59 13.60
N GLU A 199 10.67 10.79 14.44
CA GLU A 199 11.51 11.31 15.52
C GLU A 199 12.59 12.30 15.03
N ASP A 200 13.14 12.06 13.84
CA ASP A 200 14.19 12.92 13.26
C ASP A 200 13.67 14.30 12.83
N ASP A 201 12.34 14.46 12.70
CA ASP A 201 11.72 15.76 12.39
C ASP A 201 11.60 16.64 13.66
N ILE A 202 11.94 16.11 14.84
CA ILE A 202 11.92 16.84 16.10
C ILE A 202 13.25 17.58 16.28
N GLU A 203 13.18 18.92 16.26
CA GLU A 203 14.29 19.76 16.67
C GLU A 203 14.52 19.62 18.18
N TRP A 204 15.53 18.83 18.55
CA TRP A 204 16.10 18.90 19.88
C TRP A 204 16.81 20.23 19.99
N THR A 205 16.27 21.12 20.82
CA THR A 205 17.08 22.19 21.37
C THR A 205 18.23 21.54 22.14
N GLU A 206 19.43 21.56 21.57
CA GLU A 206 20.64 21.38 22.35
C GLU A 206 20.55 22.34 23.54
N LYS A 207 21.08 21.93 24.69
CA LYS A 207 21.27 22.85 25.80
C LYS A 207 22.13 23.98 25.26
N GLU A 208 21.52 25.10 24.87
CA GLU A 208 22.25 26.33 24.64
C GLU A 208 23.00 26.56 25.96
N GLU A 209 24.29 26.24 26.00
CA GLU A 209 25.20 26.90 26.92
C GLU A 209 24.89 28.37 26.72
N ALA A 210 24.30 29.00 27.72
CA ALA A 210 23.58 30.25 27.56
C ALA A 210 24.54 31.32 27.00
N ILE A 211 24.59 31.46 25.67
CA ILE A 211 25.22 32.60 25.02
C ILE A 211 24.20 33.72 25.22
N TYR A 212 24.28 34.37 26.38
CA TYR A 212 23.49 35.55 26.67
C TYR A 212 23.74 36.56 25.54
N SER A 213 22.68 36.96 24.84
CA SER A 213 22.75 38.06 23.89
C SER A 213 23.36 39.28 24.58
N LEU A 214 24.11 40.12 23.86
CA LEU A 214 24.70 41.35 24.42
C LEU A 214 23.64 42.20 25.15
N THR A 215 22.40 42.18 24.66
CA THR A 215 21.25 42.84 25.29
C THR A 215 20.85 42.20 26.62
N ASP A 216 20.88 40.87 26.71
CA ASP A 216 20.62 40.13 27.95
C ASP A 216 21.78 40.31 28.95
N MET A 217 23.03 40.37 28.47
CA MET A 217 24.20 40.67 29.31
C MET A 217 24.14 42.08 29.92
N VAL A 218 23.76 43.09 29.13
CA VAL A 218 23.60 44.47 29.61
C VAL A 218 22.43 44.59 30.58
N ALA A 219 21.31 43.90 30.32
CA ALA A 219 20.18 43.86 31.25
C ALA A 219 20.55 43.19 32.59
N LEU A 220 21.28 42.08 32.56
CA LEU A 220 21.77 41.38 33.76
C LEU A 220 22.83 42.19 34.51
N ARG A 221 23.66 42.94 33.80
CA ARG A 221 24.67 43.85 34.38
C ARG A 221 24.05 45.05 35.07
N ASN A 222 23.02 45.66 34.47
CA ASN A 222 22.34 46.84 35.02
C ASN A 222 21.55 46.53 36.30
N ILE A 223 21.18 45.26 36.52
CA ILE A 223 20.47 44.79 37.73
C ILE A 223 21.47 44.18 38.75
N GLY A 224 22.78 44.21 38.48
CA GLY A 224 23.81 43.70 39.39
C GLY A 224 23.87 42.17 39.53
N LEU A 225 23.29 41.42 38.59
CA LEU A 225 23.06 39.97 38.67
C LEU A 225 23.90 39.15 37.68
N PHE A 226 25.09 39.65 37.32
CA PHE A 226 26.05 38.86 36.55
C PHE A 226 26.67 37.77 37.44
N PRO A 227 26.70 36.49 37.04
CA PRO A 227 27.40 35.47 37.83
C PRO A 227 28.88 35.83 37.94
N ARG A 228 29.38 36.08 39.16
CA ARG A 228 30.83 36.11 39.40
C ARG A 228 31.34 34.69 39.20
N GLU A 229 32.20 34.51 38.21
CA GLU A 229 32.88 33.25 37.91
C GLU A 229 33.59 32.72 39.16
N GLN A 230 33.06 31.66 39.77
CA GLN A 230 33.84 30.78 40.64
C GLN A 230 34.42 29.67 39.76
N HIS A 231 35.49 29.99 39.04
CA HIS A 231 36.37 28.99 38.45
C HIS A 231 37.69 29.00 39.24
N GLN A 232 37.76 28.15 40.27
CA GLN A 232 39.05 27.63 40.73
C GLN A 232 38.96 26.12 40.93
N GLN A 233 39.69 25.44 40.05
CA GLN A 233 40.41 24.19 40.27
C GLN A 233 39.59 22.91 40.52
N LYS A 234 39.43 22.12 39.47
CA LYS A 234 39.70 20.67 39.49
C LYS A 234 39.97 20.15 38.08
N ASN A 235 41.20 20.37 37.63
CA ASN A 235 41.90 19.41 36.78
C ASN A 235 42.60 18.40 37.70
N GLN A 236 42.85 17.20 37.17
CA GLN A 236 43.48 16.01 37.78
C GLN A 236 42.48 15.00 38.39
N ASN A 237 42.03 14.06 37.56
CA ASN A 237 42.45 12.65 37.64
C ASN A 237 41.54 11.77 36.76
N GLN A 238 42.04 11.38 35.58
CA GLN A 238 41.64 10.11 34.97
C GLN A 238 42.35 8.97 35.73
N PRO A 239 41.77 7.75 35.69
CA PRO A 239 42.61 6.67 35.22
C PRO A 239 42.01 5.96 34.01
N VAL A 240 42.94 5.66 33.11
CA VAL A 240 42.86 4.72 32.01
C VAL A 240 42.57 3.32 32.56
N VAL A 241 41.55 2.65 32.01
CA VAL A 241 41.52 1.18 31.92
C VAL A 241 41.07 0.82 30.51
N GLN A 242 42.03 0.37 29.71
CA GLN A 242 41.80 -0.45 28.53
C GLN A 242 41.60 -1.90 28.99
N THR A 243 40.54 -2.55 28.54
CA THR A 243 40.56 -3.97 28.21
C THR A 243 39.62 -4.21 27.04
N ASP A 244 40.22 -4.58 25.91
CA ASP A 244 39.59 -5.28 24.79
C ASP A 244 39.03 -6.63 25.25
N LEU A 245 37.92 -7.06 24.63
CA LEU A 245 37.80 -8.31 23.85
C LEU A 245 36.32 -8.70 23.62
N THR A 246 35.95 -8.69 22.34
CA THR A 246 35.09 -9.66 21.63
C THR A 246 33.80 -10.16 22.28
N ASN A 247 32.64 -9.87 21.66
CA ASN A 247 31.89 -10.95 20.98
C ASN A 247 30.78 -10.46 20.06
N GLU A 248 30.59 -11.31 19.06
CA GLU A 248 29.77 -11.23 17.86
C GLU A 248 28.26 -11.09 18.15
N ASN A 249 27.63 -10.20 17.40
CA ASN A 249 26.26 -10.36 16.91
C ASN A 249 26.00 -9.29 15.84
N GLU A 250 26.50 -9.55 14.63
CA GLU A 250 26.08 -8.84 13.43
C GLU A 250 24.61 -9.17 13.13
N SER A 251 23.70 -8.35 13.62
CA SER A 251 22.49 -8.05 12.86
C SER A 251 22.86 -6.92 11.90
N PRO A 252 22.58 -7.03 10.58
CA PRO A 252 22.94 -5.97 9.65
C PRO A 252 22.14 -4.73 10.03
N SER A 253 22.81 -3.78 10.68
CA SER A 253 22.26 -2.45 10.88
C SER A 253 22.10 -1.83 9.49
N ILE A 254 20.86 -1.84 9.01
CA ILE A 254 20.48 -1.10 7.81
C ILE A 254 20.79 0.36 8.14
N SER A 255 21.92 0.82 7.61
CA SER A 255 22.40 2.18 7.73
C SER A 255 21.25 3.13 7.40
N LYS A 256 20.90 3.98 8.37
CA LYS A 256 19.84 4.97 8.31
C LYS A 256 20.13 6.04 7.25
N THR A 257 20.07 5.71 5.96
CA THR A 257 19.96 6.72 4.92
C THR A 257 18.51 7.23 4.91
N ARG A 258 18.10 7.92 5.98
CA ARG A 258 16.77 8.51 6.21
C ARG A 258 16.55 9.80 5.40
N GLY A 259 16.98 9.78 4.13
CA GLY A 259 16.91 10.90 3.19
C GLY A 259 15.96 10.64 2.03
N LYS A 260 16.07 11.46 0.98
CA LYS A 260 15.33 11.24 -0.27
C LYS A 260 15.71 9.89 -0.86
N SER A 261 14.71 9.11 -1.27
CA SER A 261 14.93 7.83 -1.94
C SER A 261 14.03 7.69 -3.15
N THR A 262 14.55 6.95 -4.13
CA THR A 262 13.82 6.57 -5.34
C THR A 262 13.46 5.10 -5.26
N TRP A 263 12.16 4.81 -5.29
CA TRP A 263 11.59 3.49 -5.22
C TRP A 263 11.20 3.02 -6.61
N TYR A 264 11.85 1.97 -7.09
CA TYR A 264 11.51 1.39 -8.38
C TYR A 264 10.24 0.56 -8.28
N GLY A 265 9.40 0.67 -9.30
CA GLY A 265 8.18 -0.09 -9.46
C GLY A 265 8.43 -1.59 -9.57
N PRO A 266 7.44 -2.42 -9.16
CA PRO A 266 7.54 -3.86 -9.30
C PRO A 266 7.66 -4.26 -10.78
N LYS A 267 8.55 -5.23 -11.07
CA LYS A 267 8.72 -5.79 -12.41
C LYS A 267 7.52 -6.70 -12.75
N LEU A 268 6.49 -6.13 -13.37
CA LEU A 268 5.20 -6.78 -13.66
C LEU A 268 5.08 -7.31 -15.10
N ASN A 269 6.13 -7.19 -15.92
CA ASN A 269 6.10 -7.52 -17.36
C ASN A 269 5.58 -8.94 -17.64
N ASP A 270 5.85 -9.90 -16.75
CA ASP A 270 5.42 -11.29 -16.95
C ASP A 270 3.93 -11.51 -16.65
N LEU A 271 3.36 -10.76 -15.71
CA LEU A 271 1.95 -10.90 -15.27
C LEU A 271 0.95 -10.30 -16.27
N THR A 272 1.41 -9.40 -17.13
CA THR A 272 0.60 -8.73 -18.16
C THR A 272 0.79 -9.33 -19.56
N SER A 273 1.86 -10.10 -19.77
CA SER A 273 2.22 -10.68 -21.07
C SER A 273 1.50 -11.97 -21.44
N ILE A 274 0.61 -12.48 -20.56
CA ILE A 274 -0.10 -13.76 -20.77
C ILE A 274 -0.96 -13.74 -22.06
N GLU A 275 -1.36 -12.56 -22.56
CA GLU A 275 -2.12 -12.42 -23.82
C GLU A 275 -1.29 -12.57 -25.11
N ARG A 276 0.02 -12.29 -25.11
CA ARG A 276 0.78 -12.12 -26.37
C ARG A 276 1.15 -13.43 -27.08
N LYS A 277 0.85 -14.60 -26.50
CA LYS A 277 1.13 -15.92 -27.10
C LYS A 277 -0.15 -16.71 -27.43
N VAL A 278 -1.21 -16.04 -27.86
CA VAL A 278 -2.43 -16.71 -28.36
C VAL A 278 -2.58 -16.43 -29.85
N PRO A 279 -2.59 -17.45 -30.73
CA PRO A 279 -2.87 -17.26 -32.14
C PRO A 279 -4.31 -16.75 -32.33
N GLU A 280 -4.47 -15.68 -33.10
CA GLU A 280 -5.75 -15.28 -33.68
C GLU A 280 -6.30 -16.41 -34.54
N SER A 281 -7.20 -17.22 -33.99
CA SER A 281 -8.14 -18.00 -34.76
C SER A 281 -9.48 -18.01 -34.05
N GLU A 282 -10.14 -16.85 -34.02
CA GLU A 282 -11.57 -16.81 -33.74
C GLU A 282 -12.35 -17.46 -34.91
N PRO A 283 -13.38 -18.27 -34.64
CA PRO A 283 -14.42 -18.54 -35.63
C PRO A 283 -15.36 -17.33 -35.66
N LYS A 284 -15.36 -16.62 -36.79
CA LYS A 284 -16.24 -15.50 -37.15
C LYS A 284 -17.69 -15.77 -36.70
N LYS A 285 -18.26 -14.85 -35.91
CA LYS A 285 -19.71 -14.79 -35.67
C LYS A 285 -20.42 -14.51 -36.99
N LEU A 286 -21.39 -15.36 -37.33
CA LEU A 286 -22.32 -15.12 -38.42
C LEU A 286 -23.11 -13.83 -38.16
N VAL A 287 -22.93 -12.86 -39.06
CA VAL A 287 -23.78 -11.68 -39.21
C VAL A 287 -25.13 -12.15 -39.75
N VAL A 288 -26.18 -12.03 -38.95
CA VAL A 288 -27.55 -12.07 -39.45
C VAL A 288 -27.95 -10.64 -39.78
N ALA A 289 -28.11 -10.39 -41.08
CA ALA A 289 -28.62 -9.14 -41.63
C ALA A 289 -30.11 -8.96 -41.28
N LYS A 290 -30.47 -7.76 -40.79
CA LYS A 290 -31.83 -7.21 -40.89
C LYS A 290 -31.78 -5.72 -41.23
N THR A 291 -32.00 -5.45 -42.52
CA THR A 291 -32.90 -4.44 -43.10
C THR A 291 -32.93 -3.00 -42.54
N THR A 292 -32.41 -2.07 -43.36
CA THR A 292 -32.96 -0.74 -43.77
C THR A 292 -34.40 -0.46 -43.29
N GLY A 293 -34.84 0.65 -42.70
CA GLY A 293 -34.55 2.10 -42.65
C GLY A 293 -35.86 2.78 -42.13
N PRO A 294 -36.13 4.11 -42.21
CA PRO A 294 -35.26 5.28 -42.24
C PRO A 294 -35.62 6.36 -41.18
N ASP A 295 -34.72 7.35 -41.05
CA ASP A 295 -34.92 8.77 -40.72
C ASP A 295 -35.62 9.25 -39.42
N ARG A 296 -34.87 10.01 -38.60
CA ARG A 296 -35.33 11.27 -37.99
C ARG A 296 -34.17 12.06 -37.36
N SER A 297 -33.81 13.12 -38.07
CA SER A 297 -33.15 14.36 -37.64
C SER A 297 -33.73 14.99 -36.36
N LEU A 298 -32.94 15.90 -35.75
CA LEU A 298 -33.19 16.86 -34.63
C LEU A 298 -32.66 16.35 -33.28
N ARG A 299 -31.84 17.04 -32.47
CA ARG A 299 -31.63 18.48 -32.26
C ARG A 299 -30.24 18.70 -31.63
N ARG A 300 -29.54 19.69 -32.18
CA ARG A 300 -28.34 20.34 -31.64
C ARG A 300 -28.81 21.39 -30.62
N MET A 301 -28.44 21.28 -29.34
CA MET A 301 -28.62 22.35 -28.36
C MET A 301 -27.30 22.64 -27.65
N LYS A 302 -26.85 23.88 -27.83
CA LYS A 302 -25.67 24.49 -27.23
C LYS A 302 -25.92 24.71 -25.73
N LYS A 303 -24.96 24.35 -24.88
CA LYS A 303 -24.93 24.79 -23.46
C LYS A 303 -24.44 26.25 -23.39
N PRO A 304 -25.05 27.13 -22.57
CA PRO A 304 -24.50 28.45 -22.31
C PRO A 304 -23.41 28.39 -21.23
N LYS A 305 -22.37 29.19 -21.42
CA LYS A 305 -21.35 29.53 -20.43
C LYS A 305 -21.97 30.46 -19.37
N ARG A 306 -21.68 30.21 -18.09
CA ARG A 306 -21.74 31.25 -17.05
C ARG A 306 -20.48 31.17 -16.21
N GLU A 307 -19.79 32.30 -16.16
CA GLU A 307 -18.60 32.56 -15.36
C GLU A 307 -18.97 32.81 -13.89
N LYS A 308 -18.22 32.12 -13.02
CA LYS A 308 -17.64 32.49 -11.73
C LYS A 308 -18.39 33.48 -10.81
N PHE A 309 -18.69 33.00 -9.61
CA PHE A 309 -18.32 33.71 -8.38
C PHE A 309 -17.63 32.74 -7.41
N LEU A 310 -16.44 33.13 -6.94
CA LEU A 310 -15.66 32.44 -5.91
C LEU A 310 -16.36 32.58 -4.56
N PHE A 311 -16.48 31.48 -3.82
CA PHE A 311 -16.14 31.45 -2.40
C PHE A 311 -15.46 30.11 -2.06
N ARG A 312 -14.34 30.23 -1.36
CA ARG A 312 -13.39 29.17 -0.98
C ARG A 312 -13.87 28.55 0.34
N SER A 313 -14.32 27.30 0.32
CA SER A 313 -14.36 26.44 1.50
C SER A 313 -13.81 25.06 1.14
N MET A 314 -12.98 24.56 2.03
CA MET A 314 -12.04 23.46 1.83
C MET A 314 -12.58 22.24 2.58
N GLU A 315 -13.52 21.53 1.97
CA GLU A 315 -13.95 20.19 2.40
C GLU A 315 -14.01 19.33 1.14
N ARG A 316 -12.99 18.49 0.95
CA ARG A 316 -13.04 17.39 -0.01
C ARG A 316 -13.46 16.16 0.78
N THR A 317 -14.65 15.67 0.48
CA THR A 317 -15.15 14.37 0.89
C THR A 317 -14.32 13.26 0.24
N ASP A 318 -14.17 12.14 0.95
CA ASP A 318 -13.31 11.01 0.58
C ASP A 318 -13.72 10.31 -0.74
N ASP A 319 -14.91 10.60 -1.28
CA ASP A 319 -15.43 10.02 -2.53
C ASP A 319 -14.72 10.53 -3.81
N ASP A 320 -14.05 11.68 -3.77
CA ASP A 320 -13.31 12.23 -4.93
C ASP A 320 -11.92 11.60 -5.12
N LEU A 321 -11.43 10.79 -4.16
CA LEU A 321 -10.09 10.19 -4.21
C LEU A 321 -10.01 8.90 -5.06
N MET A 322 -11.16 8.30 -5.42
CA MET A 322 -11.23 7.09 -6.24
C MET A 322 -11.51 7.37 -7.73
N ALA A 323 -11.99 8.57 -8.07
CA ALA A 323 -12.34 8.95 -9.45
C ALA A 323 -11.13 9.37 -10.33
N GLY A 324 -9.94 9.46 -9.74
CA GLY A 324 -8.71 9.93 -10.39
C GLY A 324 -7.76 8.85 -10.89
N MET A 325 -8.14 7.57 -10.86
CA MET A 325 -7.32 6.47 -11.41
C MET A 325 -7.36 6.47 -12.95
N LYS A 326 -6.71 7.48 -13.55
CA LYS A 326 -6.33 7.41 -14.97
C LYS A 326 -5.47 6.17 -15.15
N GLU A 327 -5.91 5.26 -16.02
CA GLU A 327 -5.16 4.08 -16.47
C GLU A 327 -3.73 4.47 -16.84
N ARG A 328 -2.78 4.26 -15.92
CA ARG A 328 -1.36 4.27 -16.25
C ARG A 328 -1.00 2.84 -16.64
N LEU A 329 -0.68 2.65 -17.92
CA LEU A 329 -0.04 1.42 -18.35
C LEU A 329 1.30 1.27 -17.61
N PRO A 330 1.67 0.05 -17.20
CA PRO A 330 2.94 -0.20 -16.55
C PRO A 330 4.06 -0.09 -17.60
N GLU A 331 4.58 1.10 -17.82
CA GLU A 331 5.81 1.26 -18.59
C GLU A 331 7.01 0.76 -17.75
N ALA A 332 7.84 -0.05 -18.39
CA ALA A 332 9.09 -0.53 -17.83
C ALA A 332 9.96 0.68 -17.46
N GLY A 333 10.12 0.94 -16.17
CA GLY A 333 10.86 2.11 -15.66
C GLY A 333 10.11 2.99 -14.67
N TYR A 334 8.91 2.61 -14.20
CA TYR A 334 8.21 3.34 -13.15
C TYR A 334 9.09 3.50 -11.89
N CYS A 335 9.25 4.74 -11.41
CA CYS A 335 9.91 5.03 -10.14
C CYS A 335 9.17 6.15 -9.38
N LEU A 336 9.07 6.01 -8.06
CA LEU A 336 8.48 6.98 -7.16
C LEU A 336 9.56 7.56 -6.24
N VAL A 337 9.62 8.88 -6.11
CA VAL A 337 10.57 9.55 -5.23
C VAL A 337 9.85 10.00 -3.97
N THR A 338 10.36 9.62 -2.80
CA THR A 338 9.88 10.14 -1.51
C THR A 338 10.87 11.14 -0.93
N ALA A 339 10.37 12.13 -0.20
CA ALA A 339 11.19 13.12 0.47
C ALA A 339 12.02 12.51 1.61
N LYS A 340 11.49 11.47 2.26
CA LYS A 340 12.18 10.70 3.29
C LYS A 340 12.00 9.19 3.15
N THR A 341 12.82 8.46 3.91
CA THR A 341 12.71 7.01 4.08
C THR A 341 12.53 6.69 5.56
N SER A 342 11.46 5.97 5.86
CA SER A 342 11.14 5.50 7.21
C SER A 342 11.09 3.96 7.24
N THR A 343 11.04 3.36 8.43
CA THR A 343 10.91 1.89 8.54
C THR A 343 9.61 1.40 7.91
N ALA A 344 8.55 2.21 7.95
CA ALA A 344 7.29 1.94 7.27
C ALA A 344 7.43 1.89 5.73
N HIS A 345 8.29 2.73 5.13
CA HIS A 345 8.59 2.66 3.69
C HIS A 345 9.27 1.33 3.34
N LEU A 346 10.26 0.90 4.14
CA LEU A 346 10.94 -0.37 3.92
C LEU A 346 9.98 -1.56 4.09
N ALA A 347 9.10 -1.52 5.10
CA ALA A 347 8.07 -2.52 5.31
C ALA A 347 7.07 -2.58 4.13
N ALA A 348 6.69 -1.43 3.56
CA ALA A 348 5.87 -1.37 2.36
C ALA A 348 6.56 -1.98 1.15
N LEU A 349 7.85 -1.70 0.95
CA LEU A 349 8.62 -2.28 -0.14
C LEU A 349 8.68 -3.82 -0.02
N GLN A 350 9.03 -4.33 1.17
CA GLN A 350 9.11 -5.76 1.44
C GLN A 350 7.76 -6.45 1.25
N SER A 351 6.69 -5.85 1.77
CA SER A 351 5.33 -6.42 1.66
C SER A 351 4.84 -6.42 0.21
N ARG A 352 5.13 -5.37 -0.56
CA ARG A 352 4.84 -5.30 -1.99
C ARG A 352 5.57 -6.41 -2.75
N ASP A 353 6.88 -6.57 -2.52
CA ASP A 353 7.69 -7.54 -3.24
C ASP A 353 7.27 -8.98 -2.89
N HIS A 354 6.91 -9.22 -1.63
CA HIS A 354 6.31 -10.48 -1.20
C HIS A 354 4.98 -10.74 -1.93
N ALA A 355 4.10 -9.75 -1.98
CA ALA A 355 2.81 -9.85 -2.66
C ALA A 355 2.94 -10.16 -4.16
N VAL A 356 3.90 -9.52 -4.84
CA VAL A 356 4.22 -9.83 -6.26
C VAL A 356 4.64 -11.28 -6.42
N LYS A 357 5.51 -11.78 -5.55
CA LYS A 357 5.98 -13.18 -5.58
C LYS A 357 4.84 -14.16 -5.37
N GLU A 358 4.03 -13.93 -4.33
CA GLU A 358 2.90 -14.77 -3.97
C GLU A 358 1.87 -14.82 -5.11
N PHE A 359 1.48 -13.66 -5.64
CA PHE A 359 0.51 -13.60 -6.71
C PHE A 359 1.03 -14.22 -8.01
N ARG A 360 2.33 -14.08 -8.32
CA ARG A 360 2.96 -14.76 -9.45
C ARG A 360 2.87 -16.28 -9.32
N GLN A 361 3.23 -16.83 -8.16
CA GLN A 361 3.11 -18.27 -7.90
C GLN A 361 1.66 -18.74 -8.06
N PHE A 362 0.70 -17.96 -7.54
CA PHE A 362 -0.72 -18.25 -7.71
C PHE A 362 -1.14 -18.31 -9.18
N VAL A 363 -0.75 -17.32 -9.99
CA VAL A 363 -1.07 -17.27 -11.42
C VAL A 363 -0.42 -18.43 -12.19
N ASP A 364 0.87 -18.70 -11.94
CA ASP A 364 1.60 -19.77 -12.61
C ASP A 364 0.98 -21.15 -12.31
N ASN A 365 0.63 -21.39 -11.04
CA ASN A 365 -0.05 -22.61 -10.61
C ASN A 365 -1.42 -22.77 -11.29
N LEU A 366 -2.21 -21.70 -11.38
CA LEU A 366 -3.51 -21.73 -12.06
C LEU A 366 -3.38 -22.00 -13.56
N LEU A 367 -2.44 -21.33 -14.24
CA LEU A 367 -2.19 -21.58 -15.66
C LEU A 367 -1.73 -23.00 -15.92
N GLY A 368 -0.84 -23.52 -15.07
CA GLY A 368 -0.39 -24.91 -15.12
C GLY A 368 -1.54 -25.90 -14.95
N LEU A 369 -2.46 -25.64 -13.99
CA LEU A 369 -3.65 -26.46 -13.79
C LEU A 369 -4.58 -26.44 -15.02
N ILE A 370 -4.85 -25.25 -15.57
CA ILE A 370 -5.70 -25.09 -16.76
C ILE A 370 -5.13 -25.84 -17.97
N ASP A 371 -3.82 -25.77 -18.17
CA ASP A 371 -3.15 -26.45 -19.28
C ASP A 371 -3.11 -27.97 -19.07
N LYS A 372 -2.93 -28.42 -17.83
CA LYS A 372 -3.01 -29.84 -17.47
C LYS A 372 -4.42 -30.40 -17.70
N ASP A 373 -5.46 -29.75 -17.19
CA ASP A 373 -6.86 -30.15 -17.40
C ASP A 373 -7.17 -30.32 -18.89
N PHE A 374 -6.69 -29.39 -19.73
CA PHE A 374 -6.88 -29.46 -21.17
C PHE A 374 -6.09 -30.60 -21.83
N ALA A 375 -4.84 -30.82 -21.40
CA ALA A 375 -4.02 -31.92 -21.91
C ALA A 375 -4.63 -33.29 -21.56
N ASP A 376 -5.10 -33.46 -20.32
CA ASP A 376 -5.75 -34.68 -19.85
C ASP A 376 -7.04 -34.95 -20.63
N LEU A 377 -7.85 -33.90 -20.88
CA LEU A 377 -9.06 -34.02 -21.69
C LEU A 377 -8.75 -34.39 -23.15
N ARG A 378 -7.72 -33.78 -23.73
CA ARG A 378 -7.27 -34.07 -25.10
C ARG A 378 -6.80 -35.51 -25.22
N GLN A 379 -5.92 -35.96 -24.32
CA GLN A 379 -5.40 -37.33 -24.32
C GLN A 379 -6.54 -38.35 -24.16
N ASN A 380 -7.48 -38.10 -23.24
CA ASN A 380 -8.66 -38.95 -23.09
C ASN A 380 -9.55 -38.97 -24.34
N ASN A 381 -9.67 -37.86 -25.07
CA ASN A 381 -10.45 -37.86 -26.31
C ASN A 381 -9.72 -38.61 -27.44
N GLU A 382 -8.40 -38.51 -27.52
CA GLU A 382 -7.57 -39.25 -28.48
C GLU A 382 -7.61 -40.76 -28.23
N THR A 383 -7.49 -41.22 -26.97
CA THR A 383 -7.62 -42.65 -26.64
C THR A 383 -8.98 -43.20 -27.02
N LEU A 384 -10.06 -42.48 -26.68
CA LEU A 384 -11.42 -42.87 -27.03
C LEU A 384 -11.67 -42.88 -28.54
N GLN A 385 -11.06 -41.95 -29.27
CA GLN A 385 -11.13 -41.94 -30.73
C GLN A 385 -10.46 -43.18 -31.30
N ASN A 386 -9.30 -43.59 -30.77
CA ASN A 386 -8.61 -44.80 -31.21
C ASN A 386 -9.46 -46.05 -30.92
N GLU A 387 -9.97 -46.21 -29.70
CA GLU A 387 -10.86 -47.33 -29.32
C GLU A 387 -12.10 -47.42 -30.23
N TRP A 388 -12.69 -46.27 -30.58
CA TRP A 388 -13.82 -46.21 -31.51
C TRP A 388 -13.42 -46.69 -32.91
N THR A 389 -12.29 -46.21 -33.45
CA THR A 389 -11.81 -46.61 -34.77
C THR A 389 -11.47 -48.10 -34.84
N GLU A 390 -10.87 -48.66 -33.79
CA GLU A 390 -10.58 -50.08 -33.67
C GLU A 390 -11.88 -50.91 -33.64
N SER A 391 -12.86 -50.47 -32.85
CA SER A 391 -14.17 -51.12 -32.78
C SER A 391 -14.89 -51.13 -34.12
N VAL A 392 -14.87 -50.00 -34.84
CA VAL A 392 -15.47 -49.88 -36.18
C VAL A 392 -14.71 -50.75 -37.19
N LYS A 393 -13.38 -50.82 -37.11
CA LYS A 393 -12.56 -51.66 -37.99
C LYS A 393 -12.84 -53.15 -37.76
N ALA A 394 -12.88 -53.59 -36.51
CA ALA A 394 -13.22 -54.96 -36.14
C ALA A 394 -14.61 -55.35 -36.66
N LEU A 395 -15.60 -54.45 -36.56
CA LEU A 395 -16.93 -54.67 -37.14
C LEU A 395 -16.93 -54.78 -38.66
N LYS A 396 -16.12 -53.97 -39.36
CA LYS A 396 -15.96 -54.06 -40.81
C LYS A 396 -15.28 -55.37 -41.23
N ASP A 397 -14.33 -55.86 -40.43
CA ASP A 397 -13.58 -57.10 -40.72
C ASP A 397 -14.41 -58.37 -40.45
N LEU A 398 -15.42 -58.34 -39.57
CA LEU A 398 -16.33 -59.47 -39.32
C LEU A 398 -17.23 -59.83 -40.51
N TYR A 399 -17.39 -58.94 -41.49
CA TYR A 399 -18.31 -59.11 -42.63
C TYR A 399 -17.61 -58.88 -44.00
N LYS A 400 -16.27 -58.92 -44.01
CA LYS A 400 -15.48 -59.13 -45.23
C LYS A 400 -15.46 -60.61 -45.57
#